data_AF-A0A1I5HPB7-F1
#
_entry.id   AF-A0A1I5HPB7-F1
#
_cell.length_a   1.000
_cell.length_b   1.000
_cell.length_c   1.000
_cell.angle_alpha   90.00
_cell.angle_beta   90.00
_cell.angle_gamma   90.00
#
_symmetry.space_group_name_H-M   'P 1'
#
loop_
_entity.id
_entity.type
_entity.pdbx_description
1 polymer ?
#
loop_
_entity_poly.entity_id
_entity_poly.type
_entity_poly.pdbx_seq_one_letter_code
_entity_poly.pdbx_strand_id
1 'polypeptide(L)'
;MSVPPPAVPPPDLRMTLGRRAYRWPFRIFLAALAAGLAVSLSTRSNAEAWDPEKARQVITAYGGGAALVALAAVLWAVRIHRTRLIVTIGEKGVTLRRGRREAAVPVSALRAVGITWPVTDPVWTLWLESEAAPDVAAVAGTDGRTVTLLRNGSLPSGWLEAVREATTGTLGVAWRVVDDEGEEVPAPGADALSSARRVLVDGRGRYRDERGGALLAVACGRLAKRPGGRSGMFPMNPAAGRRTIVLRDPHARTLLVFRRRSRLLGRGAMRVLDADGRLLGILRGGQEPSFHTTDGMLLGSTRPSGDGYAVTGVDGRRSATLRTRSTADDSRMYLERSPSAPDPLRTLVLALPMMVRMARQL
;
A
#
# COMPACT_ATOMS: atom_id res chain seq x y z
N MET A 1 -38.72 40.51 -10.81
CA MET A 1 -38.09 39.49 -9.93
C MET A 1 -37.21 38.62 -10.80
N SER A 2 -35.89 38.70 -10.64
CA SER A 2 -34.92 37.92 -11.40
C SER A 2 -34.84 36.50 -10.83
N VAL A 3 -35.25 35.52 -11.63
CA VAL A 3 -35.09 34.10 -11.31
C VAL A 3 -33.58 33.81 -11.21
N PRO A 4 -33.07 33.28 -10.08
CA PRO A 4 -31.67 32.89 -9.99
C PRO A 4 -31.37 31.80 -11.03
N PRO A 5 -30.20 31.84 -11.70
CA PRO A 5 -29.86 30.80 -12.67
C PRO A 5 -29.87 29.42 -11.97
N PRO A 6 -30.30 28.36 -12.67
CA PRO A 6 -30.28 27.02 -12.11
C PRO A 6 -28.86 26.68 -11.67
N ALA A 7 -28.71 26.28 -10.41
CA ALA A 7 -27.44 25.82 -9.88
C ALA A 7 -26.97 24.64 -10.75
N VAL A 8 -25.82 24.80 -11.40
CA VAL A 8 -25.19 23.70 -12.16
C VAL A 8 -24.83 22.63 -11.13
N PRO A 9 -25.37 21.39 -11.25
CA PRO A 9 -25.06 20.34 -10.31
C PRO A 9 -23.55 20.06 -10.34
N PRO A 10 -22.93 19.78 -9.18
CA PRO A 10 -21.51 19.48 -9.13
C PRO A 10 -21.18 18.31 -10.07
N PRO A 11 -20.04 18.36 -10.78
CA PRO A 11 -19.68 17.33 -11.73
C PRO A 11 -19.52 15.97 -11.04
N ASP A 12 -20.09 14.92 -11.65
CA ASP A 12 -19.99 13.55 -11.14
C ASP A 12 -18.54 13.11 -10.92
N LEU A 13 -18.24 12.60 -9.73
CA LEU A 13 -16.93 12.10 -9.40
C LEU A 13 -16.78 10.66 -9.88
N ARG A 14 -16.05 10.48 -10.99
CA ARG A 14 -15.80 9.17 -11.60
C ARG A 14 -14.43 8.61 -11.23
N MET A 15 -14.44 7.50 -10.51
CA MET A 15 -13.24 6.80 -10.03
C MET A 15 -13.03 5.46 -10.71
N THR A 16 -11.81 5.25 -11.20
CA THR A 16 -11.47 4.06 -11.97
C THR A 16 -9.99 3.71 -11.81
N LEU A 17 -9.63 2.42 -11.70
CA LEU A 17 -8.21 2.00 -11.55
C LEU A 17 -7.26 2.76 -12.49
N GLY A 18 -6.24 3.43 -11.95
CA GLY A 18 -5.37 4.32 -12.72
C GLY A 18 -4.47 3.59 -13.73
N ARG A 19 -3.85 4.37 -14.64
CA ARG A 19 -2.94 3.87 -15.71
C ARG A 19 -1.86 2.90 -15.21
N ARG A 20 -1.49 2.97 -13.93
CA ARG A 20 -0.53 2.06 -13.27
C ARG A 20 -0.95 0.59 -13.30
N ALA A 21 -2.24 0.27 -13.36
CA ALA A 21 -2.73 -1.10 -13.48
C ALA A 21 -2.26 -1.81 -14.77
N TYR A 22 -2.02 -1.04 -15.85
CA TYR A 22 -1.57 -1.56 -17.14
C TYR A 22 -0.05 -1.63 -17.30
N ARG A 23 0.73 -1.08 -16.35
CA ARG A 23 2.20 -1.01 -16.45
C ARG A 23 2.84 -2.38 -16.60
N TRP A 24 2.36 -3.38 -15.86
CA TRP A 24 2.93 -4.72 -15.90
C TRP A 24 2.56 -5.51 -17.16
N PRO A 25 1.28 -5.59 -17.56
CA PRO A 25 0.93 -6.14 -18.86
C PRO A 25 1.74 -5.51 -20.00
N PHE A 26 1.83 -4.19 -20.01
CA PHE A 26 2.58 -3.45 -21.02
C PHE A 26 4.09 -3.77 -21.01
N ARG A 27 4.71 -3.85 -19.82
CA ARG A 27 6.14 -4.21 -19.70
C ARG A 27 6.43 -5.62 -20.17
N ILE A 28 5.56 -6.59 -19.87
CA ILE A 28 5.73 -7.98 -20.32
C ILE A 28 5.60 -8.05 -21.83
N PHE A 29 4.61 -7.37 -22.41
CA PHE A 29 4.44 -7.27 -23.85
C PHE A 29 5.70 -6.73 -24.54
N LEU A 30 6.22 -5.58 -24.08
CA LEU A 30 7.45 -5.00 -24.64
C LEU A 30 8.67 -5.91 -24.45
N ALA A 31 8.83 -6.51 -23.26
CA ALA A 31 9.97 -7.39 -22.99
C ALA A 31 9.94 -8.65 -23.86
N ALA A 32 8.75 -9.23 -24.08
CA ALA A 32 8.59 -10.38 -24.95
C ALA A 32 8.94 -10.03 -26.40
N LEU A 33 8.44 -8.92 -26.92
CA LEU A 33 8.77 -8.46 -28.28
C LEU A 33 10.26 -8.17 -28.43
N ALA A 34 10.88 -7.48 -27.47
CA ALA A 34 12.31 -7.17 -27.50
C ALA A 34 13.18 -8.44 -27.45
N ALA A 35 12.83 -9.41 -26.60
CA ALA A 35 13.54 -10.69 -26.52
C ALA A 35 13.38 -11.50 -27.81
N GLY A 36 12.17 -11.60 -28.35
CA GLY A 36 11.92 -12.28 -29.64
C GLY A 36 12.68 -11.64 -30.80
N LEU A 37 12.70 -10.31 -30.87
CA LEU A 37 13.48 -9.56 -31.86
C LEU A 37 14.98 -9.76 -31.67
N ALA A 38 15.50 -9.67 -30.45
CA ALA A 38 16.93 -9.84 -30.17
C ALA A 38 17.42 -11.25 -30.54
N VAL A 39 16.67 -12.29 -30.20
CA VAL A 39 17.00 -13.68 -30.57
C VAL A 39 16.94 -13.86 -32.08
N SER A 40 15.93 -13.30 -32.75
CA SER A 40 15.79 -13.40 -34.21
C SER A 40 16.88 -12.64 -34.97
N LEU A 41 17.28 -11.46 -34.47
CA LEU A 41 18.37 -10.68 -35.04
C LEU A 41 19.73 -11.34 -34.79
N SER A 42 19.96 -11.86 -33.59
CA SER A 42 21.22 -12.54 -33.24
C SER A 42 21.43 -13.84 -34.01
N THR A 43 20.36 -14.59 -34.27
CA THR A 43 20.44 -15.81 -35.11
C THR A 43 20.63 -15.46 -36.58
N ARG A 44 20.05 -14.35 -37.05
CA ARG A 44 20.21 -13.87 -38.43
C ARG A 44 21.56 -13.21 -38.71
N SER A 45 22.15 -12.50 -37.73
CA SER A 45 23.47 -11.86 -37.87
C SER A 45 24.63 -12.86 -37.81
N ASN A 46 24.41 -14.02 -37.18
CA ASN A 46 25.39 -15.13 -37.12
C ASN A 46 25.04 -16.25 -38.11
N ALA A 47 24.39 -15.92 -39.23
CA ALA A 47 23.88 -16.91 -40.18
C ALA A 47 24.97 -17.83 -40.77
N GLU A 48 26.22 -17.38 -40.85
CA GLU A 48 27.36 -18.20 -41.33
C GLU A 48 27.81 -19.27 -40.33
N ALA A 49 27.51 -19.09 -39.03
CA ALA A 49 27.88 -20.03 -37.96
C ALA A 49 26.77 -21.04 -37.64
N TRP A 50 25.58 -20.90 -38.25
CA TRP A 50 24.41 -21.72 -37.96
C TRP A 50 23.93 -22.43 -39.22
N ASP A 51 23.61 -23.72 -39.07
CA ASP A 51 22.88 -24.46 -40.09
C ASP A 51 21.52 -23.77 -40.34
N PRO A 52 21.18 -23.41 -41.60
CA PRO A 52 19.97 -22.65 -41.95
C PRO A 52 18.68 -23.32 -41.48
N GLU A 53 18.65 -24.65 -41.38
CA GLU A 53 17.48 -25.38 -40.88
C GLU A 53 17.31 -25.23 -39.37
N LYS A 54 18.42 -25.27 -38.62
CA LYS A 54 18.44 -25.03 -37.16
C LYS A 54 18.17 -23.57 -36.82
N ALA A 55 18.68 -22.63 -37.60
CA ALA A 55 18.39 -21.21 -37.44
C ALA A 55 16.89 -20.91 -37.59
N ARG A 56 16.23 -21.52 -38.60
CA ARG A 56 14.77 -21.41 -38.78
C ARG A 56 14.00 -22.01 -37.60
N GLN A 57 14.40 -23.17 -37.10
CA GLN A 57 13.74 -23.78 -35.93
C GLN A 57 13.87 -22.91 -34.67
N VAL A 58 15.04 -22.33 -34.41
CA VAL A 58 15.27 -21.44 -33.26
C VAL A 58 14.46 -20.14 -33.40
N ILE A 59 14.45 -19.51 -34.58
CA ILE A 59 13.64 -18.31 -34.81
C ILE A 59 12.15 -18.62 -34.63
N THR A 60 11.68 -19.77 -35.12
CA THR A 60 10.27 -20.17 -35.02
C THR A 60 9.88 -20.50 -33.58
N ALA A 61 10.73 -21.21 -32.84
CA ALA A 61 10.48 -21.60 -31.45
C ALA A 61 10.53 -20.39 -30.50
N TYR A 62 11.57 -19.57 -30.58
CA TYR A 62 11.74 -18.42 -29.68
C TYR A 62 10.91 -17.20 -30.11
N GLY A 63 10.77 -16.97 -31.41
CA GLY A 63 9.87 -15.95 -31.96
C GLY A 63 8.40 -16.29 -31.71
N GLY A 64 8.00 -17.56 -31.91
CA GLY A 64 6.67 -18.06 -31.56
C GLY A 64 6.40 -17.99 -30.06
N GLY A 65 7.37 -18.39 -29.23
CA GLY A 65 7.29 -18.27 -27.77
C GLY A 65 7.11 -16.82 -27.30
N ALA A 66 7.88 -15.88 -27.88
CA ALA A 66 7.73 -14.45 -27.60
C ALA A 66 6.34 -13.92 -28.00
N ALA A 67 5.80 -14.35 -29.15
CA ALA A 67 4.46 -13.98 -29.60
C ALA A 67 3.38 -14.48 -28.64
N LEU A 68 3.50 -15.71 -28.13
CA LEU A 68 2.56 -16.25 -27.13
C LEU A 68 2.61 -15.47 -25.81
N VAL A 69 3.79 -15.10 -25.33
CA VAL A 69 3.94 -14.27 -24.11
C VAL A 69 3.34 -12.87 -24.33
N ALA A 70 3.55 -12.27 -25.50
CA ALA A 70 2.94 -11.00 -25.87
C ALA A 70 1.40 -11.11 -25.91
N LEU A 71 0.86 -12.16 -26.52
CA LEU A 71 -0.59 -12.44 -26.55
C LEU A 71 -1.16 -12.62 -25.14
N ALA A 72 -0.48 -13.37 -24.27
CA ALA A 72 -0.88 -13.54 -22.88
C ALA A 72 -0.91 -12.20 -22.12
N ALA A 73 0.05 -11.30 -22.38
CA ALA A 73 0.07 -9.97 -21.80
C ALA A 73 -1.10 -9.09 -22.31
N VAL A 74 -1.46 -9.20 -23.58
CA VAL A 74 -2.65 -8.52 -24.16
C VAL A 74 -3.93 -9.06 -23.53
N LEU A 75 -4.10 -10.39 -23.47
CA LEU A 75 -5.24 -11.04 -22.81
C LEU A 75 -5.34 -10.62 -21.34
N TRP A 76 -4.21 -10.48 -20.66
CA TRP A 76 -4.17 -9.97 -19.29
C TRP A 76 -4.63 -8.51 -19.19
N ALA A 77 -4.18 -7.63 -20.08
CA ALA A 77 -4.64 -6.24 -20.15
C ALA A 77 -6.15 -6.15 -20.44
N VAL A 78 -6.65 -6.97 -21.37
CA VAL A 78 -8.07 -7.09 -21.68
C VAL A 78 -8.86 -7.59 -20.47
N ARG A 79 -8.35 -8.60 -19.76
CA ARG A 79 -8.96 -9.08 -18.52
C ARG A 79 -9.05 -7.96 -17.49
N ILE A 80 -7.97 -7.21 -17.24
CA ILE A 80 -7.97 -6.05 -16.34
C ILE A 80 -9.04 -5.04 -16.74
N HIS A 81 -9.14 -4.73 -18.05
CA HIS A 81 -10.14 -3.80 -18.55
C HIS A 81 -11.57 -4.29 -18.31
N ARG A 82 -11.85 -5.59 -18.55
CA ARG A 82 -13.18 -6.19 -18.34
C ARG A 82 -13.55 -6.35 -16.87
N THR A 83 -12.58 -6.59 -15.99
CA THR A 83 -12.81 -6.77 -14.54
C THR A 83 -12.70 -5.47 -13.75
N ARG A 84 -12.46 -4.33 -14.42
CA ARG A 84 -12.30 -3.02 -13.79
C ARG A 84 -13.64 -2.59 -13.18
N LEU A 85 -13.61 -2.25 -11.89
CA LEU A 85 -14.70 -1.51 -11.28
C LEU A 85 -14.55 -0.02 -11.58
N ILE A 86 -15.63 0.57 -12.06
CA ILE A 86 -15.83 2.01 -12.22
C ILE A 86 -16.85 2.40 -11.17
N VAL A 87 -16.48 3.35 -10.31
CA VAL A 87 -17.37 3.92 -9.30
C VAL A 87 -17.67 5.35 -9.73
N THR A 88 -18.94 5.72 -9.84
CA THR A 88 -19.36 7.09 -10.11
C THR A 88 -20.20 7.57 -8.94
N ILE A 89 -19.83 8.69 -8.33
CA ILE A 89 -20.59 9.34 -7.27
C ILE A 89 -21.25 10.57 -7.88
N GLY A 90 -22.57 10.63 -7.80
CA GLY A 90 -23.38 11.76 -8.24
C GLY A 90 -24.54 12.01 -7.29
N GLU A 91 -25.31 13.07 -7.51
CA GLU A 91 -26.40 13.48 -6.60
C GLU A 91 -27.45 12.39 -6.31
N LYS A 92 -27.67 11.50 -7.27
CA LYS A 92 -28.66 10.40 -7.17
C LYS A 92 -28.14 9.17 -6.43
N GLY A 93 -26.84 9.08 -6.16
CA GLY A 93 -26.24 7.94 -5.47
C GLY A 93 -24.91 7.50 -6.06
N VAL A 94 -24.62 6.21 -5.91
CA VAL A 94 -23.37 5.60 -6.39
C VAL A 94 -23.69 4.61 -7.50
N THR A 95 -23.09 4.79 -8.67
CA THR A 95 -23.14 3.77 -9.74
C THR A 95 -21.86 2.96 -9.78
N LEU A 96 -22.02 1.64 -9.77
CA LEU A 96 -20.96 0.66 -9.87
C LEU A 96 -21.05 0.01 -11.23
N ARG A 97 -19.96 0.01 -11.98
CA ARG A 97 -19.90 -0.63 -13.29
C ARG A 97 -18.69 -1.54 -13.42
N ARG A 98 -18.92 -2.78 -13.85
CA ARG A 98 -17.88 -3.76 -14.14
C ARG A 98 -18.16 -4.43 -15.49
N GLY A 99 -17.35 -4.10 -16.49
CA GLY A 99 -17.57 -4.53 -17.86
C GLY A 99 -18.90 -3.97 -18.40
N ARG A 100 -19.82 -4.86 -18.82
CA ARG A 100 -21.17 -4.51 -19.29
C ARG A 100 -22.23 -4.47 -18.18
N ARG A 101 -21.88 -4.88 -16.96
CA ARG A 101 -22.81 -4.89 -15.83
C ARG A 101 -22.72 -3.57 -15.08
N GLU A 102 -23.88 -3.07 -14.70
CA GLU A 102 -24.04 -1.83 -13.96
C GLU A 102 -25.04 -2.05 -12.83
N ALA A 103 -24.77 -1.46 -11.67
CA ALA A 103 -25.65 -1.45 -10.53
C ALA A 103 -25.68 -0.02 -9.98
N ALA A 104 -26.88 0.52 -9.80
CA ALA A 104 -27.08 1.81 -9.17
C ALA A 104 -27.45 1.58 -7.70
N VAL A 105 -26.82 2.34 -6.81
CA VAL A 105 -27.15 2.39 -5.39
C VAL A 105 -27.73 3.78 -5.12
N PRO A 106 -29.04 3.91 -4.91
CA PRO A 106 -29.65 5.20 -4.64
C PRO A 106 -29.14 5.76 -3.31
N VAL A 107 -29.11 7.09 -3.14
CA VAL A 107 -28.70 7.73 -1.87
C VAL A 107 -29.48 7.19 -0.68
N SER A 108 -30.78 6.94 -0.85
CA SER A 108 -31.65 6.40 0.21
C SER A 108 -31.19 5.03 0.73
N ALA A 109 -30.50 4.23 -0.08
CA ALA A 109 -29.95 2.95 0.30
C ALA A 109 -28.56 3.07 0.96
N LEU A 110 -27.91 4.24 0.92
CA LEU A 110 -26.58 4.46 1.47
C LEU A 110 -26.66 4.84 2.94
N ARG A 111 -25.96 4.08 3.78
CA ARG A 111 -25.82 4.37 5.22
C ARG A 111 -24.51 5.09 5.52
N ALA A 112 -23.43 4.70 4.89
CA ALA A 112 -22.11 5.31 5.05
C ALA A 112 -21.20 5.00 3.84
N VAL A 113 -20.17 5.80 3.66
CA VAL A 113 -19.03 5.50 2.78
C VAL A 113 -17.75 5.78 3.54
N GLY A 114 -16.68 5.04 3.27
CA GLY A 114 -15.51 5.16 4.12
C GLY A 114 -14.48 4.05 4.00
N ILE A 115 -13.65 3.90 5.03
CA ILE A 115 -12.53 2.95 5.01
C ILE A 115 -12.74 1.88 6.06
N THR A 116 -12.59 0.62 5.67
CA THR A 116 -12.37 -0.48 6.60
C THR A 116 -10.87 -0.77 6.68
N TRP A 117 -10.34 -0.90 7.89
CA TRP A 117 -8.96 -1.29 8.18
C TRP A 117 -8.86 -2.76 8.53
N PRO A 118 -8.79 -3.66 7.53
CA PRO A 118 -8.35 -5.01 7.82
C PRO A 118 -6.91 -4.96 8.35
N VAL A 119 -6.45 -6.10 8.87
CA VAL A 119 -5.07 -6.31 9.33
C VAL A 119 -3.98 -5.84 8.35
N THR A 120 -4.28 -5.75 7.06
CA THR A 120 -3.29 -5.52 6.00
C THR A 120 -3.27 -4.09 5.44
N ASP A 121 -4.32 -3.69 4.72
CA ASP A 121 -4.35 -2.48 3.90
C ASP A 121 -5.76 -1.89 3.93
N PRO A 122 -5.92 -0.56 3.93
CA PRO A 122 -7.23 0.07 3.96
C PRO A 122 -8.05 -0.32 2.73
N VAL A 123 -9.32 -0.63 2.96
CA VAL A 123 -10.28 -0.99 1.92
C VAL A 123 -11.35 0.09 1.86
N TRP A 124 -11.62 0.58 0.65
CA TRP A 124 -12.76 1.47 0.45
C TRP A 124 -14.04 0.66 0.50
N THR A 125 -14.92 1.04 1.42
CA THR A 125 -16.14 0.33 1.77
C THR A 125 -17.33 1.26 1.65
N LEU A 126 -18.43 0.69 1.16
CA LEU A 126 -19.74 1.32 1.11
C LEU A 126 -20.71 0.48 1.93
N TRP A 127 -21.39 1.11 2.89
CA TRP A 127 -22.40 0.48 3.74
C TRP A 127 -23.77 0.83 3.18
N LEU A 128 -24.55 -0.19 2.83
CA LEU A 128 -25.85 -0.01 2.19
C LEU A 128 -26.93 -0.94 2.76
N GLU A 129 -28.17 -0.63 2.42
CA GLU A 129 -29.30 -1.54 2.58
C GLU A 129 -29.40 -2.45 1.36
N SER A 130 -29.02 -3.72 1.54
CA SER A 130 -28.90 -4.68 0.42
C SER A 130 -30.21 -4.89 -0.34
N GLU A 131 -31.36 -4.77 0.34
CA GLU A 131 -32.69 -4.89 -0.25
C GLU A 131 -33.00 -3.77 -1.25
N ALA A 132 -32.48 -2.57 -1.01
CA ALA A 132 -32.66 -1.41 -1.88
C ALA A 132 -31.61 -1.33 -3.01
N ALA A 133 -30.68 -2.29 -3.08
CA ALA A 133 -29.63 -2.35 -4.10
C ALA A 133 -29.24 -3.81 -4.46
N PRO A 134 -30.17 -4.62 -4.99
CA PRO A 134 -29.98 -6.07 -5.18
C PRO A 134 -28.88 -6.42 -6.21
N ASP A 135 -28.68 -5.56 -7.22
CA ASP A 135 -27.76 -5.83 -8.33
C ASP A 135 -26.27 -5.62 -7.98
N VAL A 136 -25.98 -5.07 -6.79
CA VAL A 136 -24.61 -4.70 -6.40
C VAL A 136 -23.69 -5.93 -6.30
N ALA A 137 -24.21 -7.05 -5.79
CA ALA A 137 -23.44 -8.30 -5.68
C ALA A 137 -23.02 -8.87 -7.05
N ALA A 138 -23.74 -8.54 -8.12
CA ALA A 138 -23.37 -8.95 -9.48
C ALA A 138 -22.19 -8.15 -10.06
N VAL A 139 -21.86 -7.01 -9.44
CA VAL A 139 -20.87 -6.03 -9.92
C VAL A 139 -19.66 -5.91 -8.99
N ALA A 140 -19.85 -5.95 -7.67
CA ALA A 140 -18.81 -5.77 -6.66
C ALA A 140 -18.83 -6.91 -5.64
N GLY A 141 -17.72 -7.07 -4.90
CA GLY A 141 -17.67 -8.04 -3.81
C GLY A 141 -18.44 -7.49 -2.61
N THR A 142 -19.43 -8.23 -2.15
CA THR A 142 -20.27 -7.87 -1.00
C THR A 142 -19.98 -8.79 0.18
N ASP A 143 -20.04 -8.23 1.38
CA ASP A 143 -20.02 -8.96 2.64
C ASP A 143 -21.14 -8.43 3.54
N GLY A 144 -22.23 -9.18 3.64
CA GLY A 144 -23.48 -8.74 4.25
C GLY A 144 -24.01 -7.44 3.63
N ARG A 145 -23.96 -6.35 4.40
CA ARG A 145 -24.42 -5.00 4.04
C ARG A 145 -23.29 -4.08 3.55
N THR A 146 -22.11 -4.64 3.31
CA THR A 146 -20.92 -3.88 2.90
C THR A 146 -20.49 -4.24 1.49
N VAL A 147 -20.01 -3.25 0.76
CA VAL A 147 -19.52 -3.39 -0.61
C VAL A 147 -18.07 -2.95 -0.65
N THR A 148 -17.17 -3.86 -1.03
CA THR A 148 -15.76 -3.53 -1.24
C THR A 148 -15.59 -2.93 -2.63
N LEU A 149 -15.26 -1.63 -2.68
CA LEU A 149 -15.12 -0.89 -3.92
C LEU A 149 -13.75 -1.14 -4.56
N LEU A 150 -12.66 -1.09 -3.78
CA LEU A 150 -11.31 -1.31 -4.29
C LEU A 150 -10.47 -2.09 -3.28
N ARG A 151 -10.08 -3.31 -3.66
CA ARG A 151 -9.14 -4.17 -2.90
C ARG A 151 -7.78 -4.17 -3.60
N ASN A 152 -6.70 -3.90 -2.87
CA ASN A 152 -5.28 -4.04 -3.29
C ASN A 152 -4.63 -2.91 -4.11
N GLY A 153 -4.95 -1.64 -3.84
CA GLY A 153 -4.20 -0.52 -4.40
C GLY A 153 -3.79 0.44 -3.29
N SER A 154 -2.55 0.98 -3.36
CA SER A 154 -2.31 2.25 -2.70
C SER A 154 -3.27 3.25 -3.33
N LEU A 155 -4.18 3.78 -2.51
CA LEU A 155 -5.03 4.88 -2.91
C LEU A 155 -4.11 6.00 -3.42
N PRO A 156 -4.30 6.49 -4.66
CA PRO A 156 -3.58 7.67 -5.13
C PRO A 156 -3.80 8.82 -4.15
N SER A 157 -2.78 9.66 -3.95
CA SER A 157 -2.91 10.88 -3.16
C SER A 157 -4.06 11.75 -3.69
N GLY A 158 -4.86 12.33 -2.80
CA GLY A 158 -5.98 13.21 -3.16
C GLY A 158 -7.30 12.50 -3.43
N TRP A 159 -7.32 11.17 -3.57
CA TRP A 159 -8.56 10.45 -3.86
C TRP A 159 -9.47 10.35 -2.65
N LEU A 160 -8.91 10.13 -1.47
CA LEU A 160 -9.71 10.00 -0.25
C LEU A 160 -10.37 11.31 0.13
N GLU A 161 -9.63 12.41 0.00
CA GLU A 161 -10.16 13.75 0.20
C GLU A 161 -11.32 14.03 -0.77
N ALA A 162 -11.13 13.73 -2.06
CA ALA A 162 -12.18 13.90 -3.07
C ALA A 162 -13.39 12.97 -2.84
N VAL A 163 -13.19 11.71 -2.46
CA VAL A 163 -14.30 10.80 -2.08
C VAL A 163 -15.03 11.36 -0.88
N ARG A 164 -14.31 11.75 0.17
CA ARG A 164 -14.89 12.26 1.40
C ARG A 164 -15.73 13.49 1.08
N GLU A 165 -15.18 14.45 0.35
CA GLU A 165 -15.88 15.66 -0.09
C GLU A 165 -17.13 15.34 -0.92
N ALA A 166 -17.03 14.45 -1.92
CA ALA A 166 -18.20 14.06 -2.71
C ALA A 166 -19.23 13.27 -1.89
N THR A 167 -18.79 12.46 -0.92
CA THR A 167 -19.71 11.70 -0.06
C THR A 167 -20.46 12.64 0.88
N THR A 168 -19.75 13.50 1.59
CA THR A 168 -20.37 14.40 2.58
C THR A 168 -21.08 15.56 1.91
N GLY A 169 -20.55 16.08 0.81
CA GLY A 169 -21.07 17.24 0.08
C GLY A 169 -22.15 16.88 -0.95
N THR A 170 -21.89 15.91 -1.85
CA THR A 170 -22.83 15.55 -2.92
C THR A 170 -23.90 14.56 -2.45
N LEU A 171 -23.51 13.51 -1.72
CA LEU A 171 -24.46 12.48 -1.28
C LEU A 171 -25.13 12.81 0.07
N GLY A 172 -24.52 13.69 0.89
CA GLY A 172 -25.01 13.97 2.25
C GLY A 172 -24.87 12.78 3.21
N VAL A 173 -24.00 11.81 2.92
CA VAL A 173 -23.86 10.57 3.68
C VAL A 173 -22.63 10.63 4.60
N ALA A 174 -22.70 9.98 5.76
CA ALA A 174 -21.60 9.95 6.72
C ALA A 174 -20.33 9.28 6.16
N TRP A 175 -19.19 9.91 6.44
CA TRP A 175 -17.87 9.31 6.24
C TRP A 175 -17.44 8.52 7.47
N ARG A 176 -17.13 7.22 7.30
CA ARG A 176 -16.75 6.35 8.43
C ARG A 176 -15.38 5.72 8.25
N VAL A 177 -14.67 5.52 9.35
CA VAL A 177 -13.46 4.70 9.37
C VAL A 177 -13.67 3.63 10.41
N VAL A 178 -13.59 2.36 10.03
CA VAL A 178 -13.75 1.23 10.96
C VAL A 178 -12.53 0.33 10.95
N ASP A 179 -12.22 -0.32 12.06
CA ASP A 179 -11.19 -1.36 12.14
C ASP A 179 -11.70 -2.73 11.64
N ASP A 180 -10.90 -3.78 11.85
CA ASP A 180 -11.25 -5.16 11.45
C ASP A 180 -12.27 -5.81 12.37
N GLU A 181 -12.47 -5.25 13.56
CA GLU A 181 -13.53 -5.62 14.47
C GLU A 181 -14.86 -4.90 14.14
N GLY A 182 -14.81 -3.88 13.28
CA GLY A 182 -15.97 -3.09 12.85
C GLY A 182 -16.21 -1.85 13.73
N GLU A 183 -15.31 -1.56 14.64
CA GLU A 183 -15.38 -0.43 15.56
C GLU A 183 -14.91 0.85 14.89
N GLU A 184 -15.56 1.97 15.20
CA GLU A 184 -15.26 3.25 14.58
C GLU A 184 -13.96 3.85 15.12
N VAL A 185 -13.06 4.23 14.20
CA VAL A 185 -11.73 4.75 14.52
C VAL A 185 -11.73 6.27 14.37
N PRO A 186 -11.52 7.03 15.46
CA PRO A 186 -11.48 8.47 15.40
C PRO A 186 -10.26 8.97 14.61
N ALA A 187 -10.39 10.15 14.02
CA ALA A 187 -9.25 10.80 13.37
C ALA A 187 -8.20 11.20 14.44
N PRO A 188 -6.94 10.75 14.32
CA PRO A 188 -5.89 11.27 15.17
C PRO A 188 -5.60 12.74 14.82
N GLY A 189 -5.12 13.51 15.79
CA GLY A 189 -4.58 14.84 15.50
C GLY A 189 -3.43 14.76 14.49
N ALA A 190 -3.23 15.83 13.70
CA ALA A 190 -2.23 15.86 12.63
C ALA A 190 -0.81 15.48 13.10
N ASP A 191 -0.46 15.87 14.34
CA ASP A 191 0.83 15.60 14.97
C ASP A 191 0.79 14.47 16.01
N ALA A 192 -0.28 13.66 16.05
CA ALA A 192 -0.43 12.64 17.08
C ALA A 192 0.72 11.61 17.04
N LEU A 193 1.10 11.15 15.84
CA LEU A 193 2.22 10.22 15.70
C LEU A 193 3.58 10.91 15.95
N SER A 194 3.79 12.17 15.59
CA SER A 194 5.08 12.85 15.79
C SER A 194 5.32 13.22 17.26
N SER A 195 4.24 13.55 17.99
CA SER A 195 4.25 13.95 19.41
C SER A 195 4.18 12.78 20.42
N ALA A 196 3.71 11.59 20.00
CA ALA A 196 3.53 10.45 20.90
C ALA A 196 4.85 9.96 21.54
N ARG A 197 5.10 10.31 22.79
CA ARG A 197 6.33 9.90 23.48
C ARG A 197 6.44 8.39 23.65
N ARG A 198 5.31 7.70 23.79
CA ARG A 198 5.25 6.24 23.92
C ARG A 198 4.30 5.67 22.89
N VAL A 199 4.76 4.66 22.17
CA VAL A 199 4.03 4.05 21.07
C VAL A 199 4.11 2.54 21.20
N LEU A 200 2.94 1.90 21.31
CA LEU A 200 2.82 0.46 21.23
C LEU A 200 2.71 0.05 19.76
N VAL A 201 3.58 -0.83 19.31
CA VAL A 201 3.54 -1.43 17.96
C VAL A 201 3.20 -2.90 18.08
N ASP A 202 2.06 -3.31 17.52
CA ASP A 202 1.63 -4.70 17.57
C ASP A 202 2.29 -5.58 16.47
N GLY A 203 2.05 -6.89 16.56
CA GLY A 203 2.53 -7.88 15.60
C GLY A 203 2.00 -7.71 14.18
N ARG A 204 0.99 -6.85 13.96
CA ARG A 204 0.39 -6.53 12.66
C ARG A 204 0.96 -5.23 12.09
N GLY A 205 1.62 -4.40 12.91
CA GLY A 205 2.20 -3.12 12.51
C GLY A 205 1.28 -1.93 12.78
N ARG A 206 0.35 -2.05 13.72
CA ARG A 206 -0.47 -0.94 14.24
C ARG A 206 0.31 -0.20 15.32
N TYR A 207 0.37 1.12 15.20
CA TYR A 207 1.01 2.04 16.12
C TYR A 207 -0.11 2.67 16.96
N ARG A 208 -0.13 2.40 18.26
CA ARG A 208 -1.13 2.94 19.21
C ARG A 208 -0.46 3.81 20.26
N ASP A 209 -1.18 4.82 20.73
CA ASP A 209 -0.77 5.59 21.91
C ASP A 209 -0.98 4.74 23.18
N GLU A 210 -0.01 4.79 24.10
CA GLU A 210 -0.09 4.14 25.40
C GLU A 210 -1.07 4.87 26.35
N ARG A 211 -1.29 6.18 26.16
CA ARG A 211 -2.12 7.02 27.07
C ARG A 211 -3.63 6.92 26.84
N GLY A 212 -4.09 6.04 25.96
CA GLY A 212 -5.51 5.89 25.65
C GLY A 212 -5.85 4.88 24.54
N GLY A 213 -4.88 4.09 24.05
CA GLY A 213 -5.13 3.01 23.10
C GLY A 213 -5.50 3.42 21.68
N ALA A 214 -5.55 4.73 21.39
CA ALA A 214 -5.93 5.27 20.08
C ALA A 214 -4.96 4.82 18.98
N LEU A 215 -5.50 4.49 17.80
CA LEU A 215 -4.73 4.12 16.63
C LEU A 215 -4.09 5.36 16.00
N LEU A 216 -2.76 5.45 16.05
CA LEU A 216 -2.00 6.57 15.50
C LEU A 216 -1.61 6.32 14.04
N ALA A 217 -1.21 5.08 13.73
CA ALA A 217 -0.82 4.71 12.38
C ALA A 217 -0.87 3.19 12.13
N VAL A 218 -0.90 2.82 10.86
CA VAL A 218 -0.83 1.42 10.40
C VAL A 218 0.26 1.28 9.36
N ALA A 219 1.17 0.33 9.57
CA ALA A 219 2.21 -0.02 8.61
C ALA A 219 1.63 -0.91 7.50
N CYS A 220 1.28 -0.29 6.38
CA CYS A 220 0.75 -0.95 5.19
C CYS A 220 1.87 -1.48 4.29
N GLY A 221 1.61 -2.57 3.57
CA GLY A 221 2.58 -3.22 2.68
C GLY A 221 3.06 -4.57 3.20
N ARG A 222 3.58 -5.42 2.30
CA ARG A 222 3.97 -6.80 2.64
C ARG A 222 5.24 -6.82 3.47
N LEU A 223 5.08 -6.74 4.80
CA LEU A 223 5.96 -7.46 5.72
C LEU A 223 5.84 -8.95 5.44
N ALA A 224 6.93 -9.68 5.60
CA ALA A 224 7.09 -11.02 5.05
C ALA A 224 5.94 -11.98 5.43
N LYS A 225 5.68 -12.92 4.52
CA LYS A 225 4.67 -13.97 4.59
C LYS A 225 4.68 -14.68 5.95
N ARG A 226 3.51 -14.90 6.56
CA ARG A 226 3.30 -15.96 7.57
C ARG A 226 3.65 -17.32 6.92
N PRO A 227 4.44 -18.21 7.55
CA PRO A 227 4.61 -19.57 7.04
C PRO A 227 3.28 -20.31 7.27
N GLY A 228 2.68 -20.89 6.21
CA GLY A 228 1.48 -21.73 6.36
C GLY A 228 0.42 -21.68 5.24
N GLY A 229 0.56 -20.85 4.20
CA GLY A 229 -0.40 -20.80 3.09
C GLY A 229 0.10 -21.50 1.82
N ARG A 230 -0.57 -22.61 1.46
CA ARG A 230 -0.34 -23.50 0.30
C ARG A 230 0.09 -22.78 -0.99
N SER A 231 1.06 -23.40 -1.67
CA SER A 231 1.66 -22.96 -2.93
C SER A 231 0.66 -23.06 -4.08
N GLY A 232 0.17 -21.92 -4.58
CA GLY A 232 -0.47 -21.85 -5.91
C GLY A 232 0.62 -21.71 -6.98
N MET A 233 0.54 -22.54 -8.02
CA MET A 233 1.59 -22.83 -9.02
C MET A 233 1.94 -21.69 -10.01
N PHE A 234 1.49 -20.44 -9.78
CA PHE A 234 1.92 -19.29 -10.58
C PHE A 234 2.06 -18.03 -9.72
N PRO A 235 3.27 -17.64 -9.29
CA PRO A 235 3.47 -16.40 -8.55
C PRO A 235 3.51 -15.22 -9.53
N MET A 236 2.35 -14.75 -9.99
CA MET A 236 2.28 -13.53 -10.78
C MET A 236 2.61 -12.31 -9.88
N ASN A 237 3.90 -11.94 -9.96
CA ASN A 237 4.56 -10.74 -9.45
C ASN A 237 4.84 -10.63 -7.93
N PRO A 238 5.93 -11.26 -7.43
CA PRO A 238 6.29 -11.22 -6.01
C PRO A 238 7.31 -10.13 -5.60
N ALA A 239 7.79 -9.25 -6.49
CA ALA A 239 8.97 -8.42 -6.19
C ALA A 239 8.71 -6.93 -5.84
N ALA A 240 7.56 -6.35 -6.20
CA ALA A 240 7.33 -4.90 -6.01
C ALA A 240 6.82 -4.50 -4.61
N GLY A 241 6.18 -5.43 -3.88
CA GLY A 241 5.56 -5.15 -2.56
C GLY A 241 6.40 -5.50 -1.33
N ARG A 242 7.57 -6.15 -1.49
CA ARG A 242 8.39 -6.66 -0.36
C ARG A 242 9.39 -5.65 0.22
N ARG A 243 9.47 -4.43 -0.32
CA ARG A 243 10.53 -3.46 0.00
C ARG A 243 10.03 -2.08 0.40
N THR A 244 8.72 -1.86 0.33
CA THR A 244 8.11 -0.58 0.67
C THR A 244 7.04 -0.83 1.69
N ILE A 245 7.20 -0.26 2.88
CA ILE A 245 6.17 -0.18 3.90
C ILE A 245 5.71 1.27 3.92
N VAL A 246 4.41 1.49 3.89
CA VAL A 246 3.81 2.82 3.97
C VAL A 246 3.12 2.93 5.31
N LEU A 247 3.62 3.79 6.18
CA LEU A 247 2.97 4.11 7.43
C LEU A 247 1.86 5.14 7.14
N ARG A 248 0.62 4.77 7.40
CA ARG A 248 -0.56 5.61 7.17
C ARG A 248 -1.26 5.94 8.48
N ASP A 249 -1.95 7.07 8.55
CA ASP A 249 -2.93 7.30 9.61
C ASP A 249 -4.19 6.43 9.39
N PRO A 250 -5.12 6.36 10.35
CA PRO A 250 -6.42 5.68 10.18
C PRO A 250 -7.30 6.29 9.09
N HIS A 251 -7.04 7.48 8.59
CA HIS A 251 -7.80 8.05 7.46
C HIS A 251 -7.08 7.78 6.13
N ALA A 252 -6.12 6.84 6.16
CA ALA A 252 -5.29 6.38 5.05
C ALA A 252 -4.46 7.48 4.39
N ARG A 253 -4.22 8.60 5.08
CA ARG A 253 -3.19 9.58 4.71
C ARG A 253 -1.82 8.96 4.89
N THR A 254 -0.95 9.13 3.91
CA THR A 254 0.45 8.68 4.03
C THR A 254 1.17 9.56 5.03
N LEU A 255 1.81 8.97 6.05
CA LEU A 255 2.66 9.66 7.00
C LEU A 255 4.12 9.50 6.64
N LEU A 256 4.58 8.25 6.50
CA LEU A 256 5.96 7.91 6.18
C LEU A 256 6.02 6.75 5.19
N VAL A 257 7.07 6.71 4.38
CA VAL A 257 7.36 5.61 3.47
C VAL A 257 8.73 5.03 3.78
N PHE A 258 8.78 3.75 4.13
CA PHE A 258 10.01 3.02 4.41
C PHE A 258 10.40 2.19 3.19
N ARG A 259 11.53 2.50 2.55
CA ARG A 259 12.03 1.80 1.35
C ARG A 259 13.36 1.09 1.62
N ARG A 260 13.39 -0.23 1.46
CA ARG A 260 14.61 -1.04 1.61
C ARG A 260 15.44 -1.05 0.32
N ARG A 261 16.73 -0.71 0.41
CA ARG A 261 17.74 -0.82 -0.66
C ARG A 261 18.47 -2.17 -0.49
N SER A 262 18.44 -3.05 -1.49
CA SER A 262 19.22 -4.31 -1.65
C SER A 262 18.49 -5.67 -1.52
N ARG A 263 18.98 -6.66 -2.30
CA ARG A 263 18.64 -8.10 -2.34
C ARG A 263 19.54 -8.94 -1.42
N LEU A 264 20.69 -8.41 -1.00
CA LEU A 264 21.71 -9.17 -0.27
C LEU A 264 21.44 -9.16 1.23
N LEU A 265 21.48 -10.35 1.82
CA LEU A 265 21.44 -10.58 3.26
C LEU A 265 22.60 -9.82 3.94
N GLY A 266 22.34 -9.15 5.05
CA GLY A 266 23.39 -8.50 5.87
C GLY A 266 23.74 -7.02 5.59
N ARG A 267 23.32 -6.42 4.46
CA ARG A 267 23.54 -4.96 4.19
C ARG A 267 22.23 -4.22 3.92
N GLY A 268 21.28 -4.30 4.86
CA GLY A 268 19.97 -3.66 4.74
C GLY A 268 20.02 -2.18 5.11
N ALA A 269 19.97 -1.29 4.12
CA ALA A 269 19.66 0.12 4.35
C ALA A 269 18.17 0.38 4.09
N MET A 270 17.50 1.04 5.03
CA MET A 270 16.12 1.48 4.92
C MET A 270 16.07 3.00 4.79
N ARG A 271 15.56 3.49 3.68
CA ARG A 271 15.30 4.92 3.45
C ARG A 271 13.95 5.26 4.06
N VAL A 272 13.89 6.34 4.82
CA VAL A 272 12.64 6.88 5.34
C VAL A 272 12.31 8.13 4.53
N LEU A 273 11.14 8.14 3.93
CA LEU A 273 10.63 9.25 3.15
C LEU A 273 9.36 9.80 3.81
N ASP A 274 9.09 11.08 3.60
CA ASP A 274 7.82 11.70 3.98
C ASP A 274 6.67 11.32 3.03
N ALA A 275 5.50 11.93 3.25
CA ALA A 275 4.31 11.76 2.43
C ALA A 275 4.52 12.21 0.96
N ASP A 276 5.34 13.23 0.74
CA ASP A 276 5.66 13.80 -0.57
C ASP A 276 6.77 13.01 -1.29
N GLY A 277 7.40 12.05 -0.61
CA GLY A 277 8.48 11.24 -1.14
C GLY A 277 9.85 11.90 -1.04
N ARG A 278 10.02 12.96 -0.24
CA ARG A 278 11.32 13.53 0.10
C ARG A 278 12.01 12.62 1.11
N LEU A 279 13.32 12.48 0.96
CA LEU A 279 14.11 11.63 1.86
C LEU A 279 14.31 12.38 3.19
N LEU A 280 13.93 11.74 4.30
CA LEU A 280 14.17 12.27 5.65
C LEU A 280 15.47 11.72 6.25
N GLY A 281 15.84 10.49 5.89
CA GLY A 281 17.07 9.88 6.37
C GLY A 281 17.19 8.40 6.02
N ILE A 282 18.24 7.78 6.55
CA ILE A 282 18.62 6.40 6.23
C ILE A 282 18.94 5.65 7.51
N LEU A 283 18.26 4.53 7.73
CA LEU A 283 18.64 3.53 8.72
C LEU A 283 19.57 2.51 8.05
N ARG A 284 20.72 2.23 8.66
CA ARG A 284 21.68 1.22 8.19
C ARG A 284 21.88 0.17 9.28
N GLY A 285 22.25 -1.05 8.91
CA GLY A 285 22.51 -2.12 9.87
C GLY A 285 21.26 -2.93 10.22
N GLY A 286 21.44 -4.24 10.42
CA GLY A 286 20.37 -5.19 10.72
C GLY A 286 20.14 -5.37 12.22
N GLN A 287 21.16 -5.85 12.92
CA GLN A 287 21.11 -6.13 14.36
C GLN A 287 21.35 -4.89 15.22
N GLU A 288 22.19 -3.98 14.76
CA GLU A 288 22.48 -2.69 15.42
C GLU A 288 22.22 -1.54 14.44
N PRO A 289 20.96 -1.09 14.29
CA PRO A 289 20.64 -0.04 13.35
C PRO A 289 21.29 1.30 13.72
N SER A 290 21.92 1.96 12.75
CA SER A 290 22.40 3.34 12.84
C SER A 290 21.51 4.27 12.01
N PHE A 291 21.25 5.46 12.54
CA PHE A 291 20.38 6.48 11.95
C PHE A 291 21.24 7.55 11.30
N HIS A 292 20.96 7.90 10.06
CA HIS A 292 21.72 8.88 9.30
C HIS A 292 20.82 9.95 8.68
N THR A 293 21.36 11.15 8.53
CA THR A 293 20.77 12.21 7.69
C THR A 293 20.75 11.80 6.21
N THR A 294 20.13 12.63 5.38
CA THR A 294 20.16 12.49 3.92
C THR A 294 21.58 12.47 3.36
N ASP A 295 22.48 13.24 3.97
CA ASP A 295 23.87 13.42 3.54
C ASP A 295 24.81 12.35 4.13
N GLY A 296 24.26 11.45 4.96
CA GLY A 296 24.98 10.33 5.54
C GLY A 296 25.60 10.58 6.92
N MET A 297 25.45 11.78 7.48
CA MET A 297 25.91 12.08 8.84
C MET A 297 25.16 11.22 9.85
N LEU A 298 25.88 10.69 10.84
CA LEU A 298 25.28 9.90 11.91
C LEU A 298 24.41 10.80 12.81
N LEU A 299 23.19 10.38 13.08
CA LEU A 299 22.27 11.03 14.03
C LEU A 299 22.19 10.27 15.35
N GLY A 300 22.33 8.94 15.28
CA GLY A 300 22.34 8.09 16.45
C GLY A 300 22.60 6.64 16.08
N SER A 301 22.89 5.83 17.08
CA SER A 301 23.11 4.39 16.94
C SER A 301 22.25 3.62 17.92
N THR A 302 21.87 2.42 17.52
CA THR A 302 21.11 1.49 18.34
C THR A 302 22.05 0.47 18.94
N ARG A 303 21.95 0.22 20.25
CA ARG A 303 22.61 -0.90 20.92
C ARG A 303 21.59 -1.81 21.58
N PRO A 304 21.83 -3.13 21.65
CA PRO A 304 21.07 -4.02 22.51
C PRO A 304 21.13 -3.52 23.97
N SER A 305 19.99 -3.51 24.65
CA SER A 305 19.90 -3.09 26.05
C SER A 305 18.79 -3.86 26.75
N GLY A 306 19.18 -4.81 27.61
CA GLY A 306 18.26 -5.73 28.27
C GLY A 306 17.35 -6.43 27.26
N ASP A 307 16.05 -6.23 27.44
CA ASP A 307 14.96 -6.89 26.71
C ASP A 307 14.61 -6.21 25.36
N GLY A 308 15.55 -5.44 24.80
CA GLY A 308 15.30 -4.67 23.59
C GLY A 308 16.51 -3.84 23.14
N TYR A 309 16.24 -2.62 22.72
CA TYR A 309 17.19 -1.76 22.05
C TYR A 309 17.15 -0.34 22.62
N ALA A 310 18.32 0.25 22.84
CA ALA A 310 18.46 1.67 23.20
C ALA A 310 19.06 2.44 22.03
N VAL A 311 18.42 3.55 21.65
CA VAL A 311 18.92 4.49 20.65
C VAL A 311 19.62 5.63 21.36
N THR A 312 20.88 5.84 21.04
CA THR A 312 21.72 6.90 21.58
C THR A 312 22.03 7.91 20.48
N GLY A 313 21.80 9.19 20.75
CA GLY A 313 22.16 10.27 19.84
C GLY A 313 23.67 10.48 19.77
N VAL A 314 24.12 11.28 18.82
CA VAL A 314 25.54 11.70 18.72
C VAL A 314 26.02 12.51 19.93
N ASP A 315 25.09 13.11 20.68
CA ASP A 315 25.34 13.80 21.95
C ASP A 315 25.56 12.84 23.13
N GLY A 316 25.55 11.52 22.89
CA GLY A 316 25.69 10.49 23.91
C GLY A 316 24.42 10.30 24.77
N ARG A 317 23.36 11.08 24.52
CA ARG A 317 22.12 10.98 25.29
C ARG A 317 21.19 9.94 24.69
N ARG A 318 20.46 9.26 25.56
CA ARG A 318 19.44 8.30 25.15
C ARG A 318 18.28 9.03 24.48
N SER A 319 18.08 8.76 23.19
CA SER A 319 17.08 9.42 22.36
C SER A 319 15.80 8.58 22.22
N ALA A 320 15.90 7.26 22.32
CA ALA A 320 14.74 6.38 22.38
C ALA A 320 15.08 5.01 22.99
N THR A 321 14.06 4.26 23.39
CA THR A 321 14.16 2.84 23.72
C THR A 321 13.06 2.06 23.04
N LEU A 322 13.38 0.87 22.56
CA LEU A 322 12.44 -0.08 22.02
C LEU A 322 12.51 -1.34 22.87
N ARG A 323 11.47 -1.61 23.66
CA ARG A 323 11.34 -2.85 24.42
C ARG A 323 10.58 -3.88 23.60
N THR A 324 11.01 -5.14 23.68
CA THR A 324 10.48 -6.19 22.80
C THR A 324 9.92 -7.40 23.54
N ARG A 325 9.87 -7.35 24.88
CA ARG A 325 9.42 -8.46 25.73
C ARG A 325 8.14 -8.08 26.48
N SER A 326 7.11 -8.91 26.31
CA SER A 326 6.03 -9.11 27.27
C SER A 326 5.67 -10.58 27.21
N THR A 327 5.73 -11.25 28.36
CA THR A 327 5.59 -12.70 28.60
C THR A 327 4.25 -13.33 28.20
N ALA A 328 3.38 -12.60 27.49
CA ALA A 328 2.10 -13.09 26.98
C ALA A 328 1.93 -12.92 25.46
N ASP A 329 2.72 -12.07 24.79
CA ASP A 329 2.57 -11.76 23.36
C ASP A 329 3.90 -11.24 22.77
N ASP A 330 4.75 -12.16 22.29
CA ASP A 330 6.08 -11.90 21.70
C ASP A 330 6.06 -10.99 20.45
N SER A 331 4.86 -10.60 20.00
CA SER A 331 4.67 -9.78 18.81
C SER A 331 4.60 -8.27 19.07
N ARG A 332 4.45 -7.85 20.34
CA ARG A 332 4.32 -6.44 20.72
C ARG A 332 5.66 -5.79 21.03
N MET A 333 5.85 -4.56 20.57
CA MET A 333 7.02 -3.74 20.83
C MET A 333 6.61 -2.39 21.40
N TYR A 334 7.31 -1.92 22.44
CA TYR A 334 7.05 -0.64 23.09
C TYR A 334 8.16 0.32 22.73
N LEU A 335 7.83 1.38 21.98
CA LEU A 335 8.76 2.42 21.58
C LEU A 335 8.56 3.66 22.44
N GLU A 336 9.55 3.99 23.27
CA GLU A 336 9.62 5.23 24.05
C GLU A 336 10.63 6.18 23.41
N ARG A 337 10.21 7.41 23.12
CA ARG A 337 11.01 8.45 22.46
C ARG A 337 11.25 9.59 23.45
N SER A 338 12.51 10.01 23.57
CA SER A 338 12.86 11.16 24.40
C SER A 338 12.36 12.45 23.75
N PRO A 339 11.74 13.37 24.52
CA PRO A 339 11.40 14.70 24.01
C PRO A 339 12.64 15.53 23.67
N SER A 340 13.80 15.22 24.28
CA SER A 340 15.06 15.91 24.01
C SER A 340 15.78 15.41 22.76
N ALA A 341 15.27 14.37 22.10
CA ALA A 341 15.86 13.86 20.88
C ALA A 341 15.63 14.84 19.71
N PRO A 342 16.64 15.09 18.86
CA PRO A 342 16.46 15.91 17.66
C PRO A 342 15.32 15.41 16.79
N ASP A 343 14.53 16.32 16.21
CA ASP A 343 13.33 15.99 15.41
C ASP A 343 13.59 14.98 14.28
N PRO A 344 14.72 15.05 13.53
CA PRO A 344 15.03 14.04 12.51
C PRO A 344 15.18 12.65 13.13
N LEU A 345 15.89 12.52 14.25
CA LEU A 345 16.07 11.24 14.93
C LEU A 345 14.75 10.73 15.53
N ARG A 346 13.96 11.60 16.14
CA ARG A 346 12.65 11.25 16.72
C ARG A 346 11.67 10.70 15.68
N THR A 347 11.77 11.19 14.44
CA THR A 347 10.99 10.68 13.30
C THR A 347 11.55 9.37 12.76
N LEU A 348 12.87 9.28 12.53
CA LEU A 348 13.50 8.07 11.98
C LEU A 348 13.34 6.84 12.89
N VAL A 349 13.30 7.04 14.20
CA VAL A 349 13.09 5.97 15.18
C VAL A 349 11.74 5.25 15.01
N LEU A 350 10.73 5.86 14.38
CA LEU A 350 9.45 5.19 14.06
C LEU A 350 9.60 3.99 13.10
N ALA A 351 10.71 3.94 12.35
CA ALA A 351 11.04 2.82 11.47
C ALA A 351 11.73 1.66 12.21
N LEU A 352 12.22 1.88 13.44
CA LEU A 352 12.98 0.88 14.21
C LEU A 352 12.17 -0.41 14.49
N PRO A 353 10.88 -0.38 14.92
CA PRO A 353 10.09 -1.59 15.12
C PRO A 353 10.00 -2.46 13.85
N MET A 354 9.90 -1.84 12.68
CA MET A 354 9.86 -2.55 11.40
C MET A 354 11.20 -3.19 11.05
N MET A 355 12.31 -2.48 11.29
CA MET A 355 13.67 -3.01 11.10
C MET A 355 13.94 -4.22 12.00
N VAL A 356 13.65 -4.11 13.30
CA VAL A 356 13.84 -5.19 14.28
C VAL A 356 12.98 -6.41 13.93
N ARG A 357 11.70 -6.19 13.59
CA ARG A 357 10.81 -7.29 13.18
C ARG A 357 11.32 -8.02 11.93
N MET A 358 11.84 -7.28 10.95
CA MET A 358 12.45 -7.90 9.77
C MET A 358 13.73 -8.67 10.08
N ALA A 359 14.56 -8.19 11.02
CA ALA A 359 15.78 -8.87 11.42
C ALA A 359 15.51 -10.19 12.16
N ARG A 360 14.39 -10.30 12.87
CA ARG A 360 13.94 -11.54 13.55
C ARG A 360 13.30 -12.58 12.63
N GLN A 361 12.84 -12.18 11.45
CA GLN A 361 12.23 -13.06 10.44
C GLN A 361 13.26 -13.66 9.46
N LEU A 362 14.53 -13.22 9.57
CA LEU A 362 15.68 -13.76 8.86
C LEU A 362 16.38 -14.76 9.76
#